data_AF-A0AAU7PSY5-F1
#
_entry.id   AF-A0AAU7PSY5-F1
#
_cell.length_a   1.000
_cell.length_b   1.000
_cell.length_c   1.000
_cell.angle_alpha   90.00
_cell.angle_beta   90.00
_cell.angle_gamma   90.00
#
_symmetry.space_group_name_H-M   'P 1'
#
loop_
_entity.id
_entity.type
_entity.pdbx_description
1 polymer ?
#
loop_
_entity_poly.entity_id
_entity_poly.type
_entity_poly.pdbx_seq_one_letter_code
_entity_poly.pdbx_strand_id
1 'polypeptide(L)'
;MGGTDMERIKKRKKERDSIGIAMHVSMVTIVINLLLSIFKMAAGILAHSGAMISDAVHSASDVLSTVAVMIGVNIAGKKSDKEHPYGHDRMECVAAIILSAMLMATGIVIGVSGAKKIMAGNVEGAVVPGLFALVAAVLSIAAKEWMYWYTRAAAKKIHSGAVMADAWHHRSDALSSVGAMIGIAGARLGCPVLDSVASVVICIFIGKAAVDVFRDAMDKMVDKACDDETVQKMKEAAMAVIGVKQIDDIRTRMFGAKVYVDIEIAAKGNLVLVESHEIAEKVHLSIEKNFPDVKHCMVHVNPLPEPENQRADQECP
;
A
#
# COMPACT_ATOMS: atom_id res chain seq x y z
N MET A 1 -32.44 -13.79 13.28
CA MET A 1 -31.35 -14.62 12.72
C MET A 1 -30.95 -14.31 11.26
N GLY A 2 -31.51 -13.30 10.56
CA GLY A 2 -31.26 -13.12 9.11
C GLY A 2 -30.34 -11.96 8.66
N GLY A 3 -30.08 -10.95 9.50
CA GLY A 3 -29.35 -9.74 9.09
C GLY A 3 -27.82 -9.87 9.16
N THR A 4 -27.31 -10.42 10.26
CA THR A 4 -25.87 -10.52 10.57
C THR A 4 -25.13 -11.50 9.65
N ASP A 5 -25.76 -12.60 9.22
CA ASP A 5 -25.11 -13.55 8.32
C ASP A 5 -24.96 -13.03 6.88
N MET A 6 -25.94 -12.25 6.39
CA MET A 6 -25.87 -11.67 5.05
C MET A 6 -24.80 -10.57 4.95
N GLU A 7 -24.60 -9.78 6.00
CA GLU A 7 -23.50 -8.81 6.05
C GLU A 7 -22.13 -9.48 6.14
N ARG A 8 -22.00 -10.54 6.95
CA ARG A 8 -20.78 -11.37 7.00
C ARG A 8 -20.44 -11.97 5.63
N ILE A 9 -21.44 -12.41 4.86
CA ILE A 9 -21.25 -12.92 3.50
C ILE A 9 -20.78 -11.81 2.54
N LYS A 10 -21.38 -10.62 2.59
CA LYS A 10 -20.96 -9.47 1.77
C LYS A 10 -19.53 -9.04 2.07
N LYS A 11 -19.16 -8.96 3.34
CA LYS A 11 -17.81 -8.60 3.80
C LYS A 11 -16.76 -9.60 3.30
N ARG A 12 -17.06 -10.91 3.43
CA ARG A 12 -16.21 -11.99 2.87
C ARG A 12 -16.13 -12.01 1.36
N LYS A 13 -17.16 -11.55 0.66
CA LYS A 13 -17.14 -11.40 -0.79
C LYS A 13 -16.21 -10.25 -1.17
N LYS A 14 -16.36 -9.08 -0.54
CA LYS A 14 -15.50 -7.92 -0.74
C LYS A 14 -14.02 -8.24 -0.47
N GLU A 15 -13.71 -8.95 0.61
CA GLU A 15 -12.32 -9.37 0.92
C GLU A 15 -11.74 -10.28 -0.16
N ARG A 16 -12.51 -11.27 -0.62
CA ARG A 16 -12.11 -12.12 -1.74
C ARG A 16 -11.94 -11.34 -3.04
N ASP A 17 -12.80 -10.34 -3.27
CA ASP A 17 -12.69 -9.47 -4.43
C ASP A 17 -11.42 -8.60 -4.36
N SER A 18 -11.07 -8.05 -3.20
CA SER A 18 -9.81 -7.29 -3.02
C SER A 18 -8.57 -8.14 -3.25
N ILE A 19 -8.51 -9.34 -2.67
CA ILE A 19 -7.41 -10.29 -2.91
C ILE A 19 -7.38 -10.70 -4.38
N GLY A 20 -8.55 -10.97 -4.98
CA GLY A 20 -8.67 -11.30 -6.40
C GLY A 20 -8.16 -10.19 -7.32
N ILE A 21 -8.45 -8.93 -6.99
CA ILE A 21 -7.93 -7.75 -7.73
C ILE A 21 -6.40 -7.70 -7.62
N ALA A 22 -5.83 -7.85 -6.41
CA ALA A 22 -4.38 -7.85 -6.23
C ALA A 22 -3.72 -8.96 -7.04
N MET A 23 -4.22 -10.20 -6.93
CA MET A 23 -3.69 -11.36 -7.65
C MET A 23 -3.84 -11.20 -9.17
N HIS A 24 -4.95 -10.67 -9.65
CA HIS A 24 -5.17 -10.44 -11.07
C HIS A 24 -4.20 -9.40 -11.64
N VAL A 25 -4.04 -8.28 -10.92
CA VAL A 25 -3.13 -7.19 -11.33
C VAL A 25 -1.69 -7.67 -11.32
N SER A 26 -1.25 -8.34 -10.25
CA SER A 26 0.08 -8.95 -10.16
C SER A 26 0.31 -10.03 -11.23
N MET A 27 -0.71 -10.81 -11.60
CA MET A 27 -0.57 -11.78 -12.70
C MET A 27 -0.37 -11.08 -14.05
N VAL A 28 -1.13 -10.02 -14.32
CA VAL A 28 -0.97 -9.21 -15.54
C VAL A 28 0.43 -8.60 -15.60
N THR A 29 0.95 -8.06 -14.50
CA THR A 29 2.31 -7.48 -14.47
C THR A 29 3.39 -8.55 -14.62
N ILE A 30 3.23 -9.76 -14.07
CA ILE A 30 4.14 -10.88 -14.33
C ILE A 30 4.19 -11.23 -15.81
N VAL A 31 3.04 -11.40 -16.45
CA VAL A 31 2.98 -11.76 -17.88
C VAL A 31 3.67 -10.69 -18.72
N ILE A 32 3.42 -9.41 -18.44
CA ILE A 32 4.04 -8.31 -19.17
C ILE A 32 5.55 -8.26 -18.91
N ASN A 33 6.03 -8.40 -17.68
CA ASN A 33 7.46 -8.42 -17.37
C ASN A 33 8.17 -9.61 -18.04
N LEU A 34 7.53 -10.78 -18.10
CA LEU A 34 8.08 -11.94 -18.79
C LEU A 34 8.19 -11.70 -20.31
N LEU A 35 7.13 -11.15 -20.92
CA LEU A 35 7.14 -10.78 -22.34
C LEU A 35 8.19 -9.70 -22.64
N LEU A 36 8.30 -8.68 -21.79
CA LEU A 36 9.31 -7.63 -21.91
C LEU A 36 10.72 -8.21 -21.76
N SER A 37 10.95 -9.12 -20.82
CA SER A 37 12.24 -9.77 -20.63
C SER A 37 12.64 -10.58 -21.87
N ILE A 38 11.74 -11.40 -22.43
CA ILE A 38 11.99 -12.15 -23.67
C ILE A 38 12.29 -11.20 -24.84
N PHE A 39 11.47 -10.15 -24.99
CA PHE A 39 11.66 -9.15 -26.03
C PHE A 39 13.01 -8.43 -25.92
N LYS A 40 13.37 -7.96 -24.72
CA LYS A 40 14.66 -7.30 -24.45
C LYS A 40 15.83 -8.25 -24.66
N MET A 41 15.71 -9.51 -24.23
CA MET A 41 16.75 -10.52 -24.43
C MET A 41 17.01 -10.74 -25.93
N ALA A 42 15.95 -10.94 -26.73
CA ALA A 42 16.07 -11.09 -28.18
C ALA A 42 16.68 -9.83 -28.82
N ALA A 43 16.20 -8.64 -28.46
CA ALA A 43 16.74 -7.38 -28.95
C ALA A 43 18.21 -7.19 -28.57
N GLY A 44 18.61 -7.60 -27.36
CA GLY A 44 19.98 -7.52 -26.88
C GLY A 44 20.93 -8.45 -27.61
N ILE A 45 20.51 -9.69 -27.90
CA ILE A 45 21.31 -10.65 -28.68
C ILE A 45 21.46 -10.15 -30.13
N LEU A 46 20.37 -9.74 -30.78
CA LEU A 46 20.38 -9.27 -32.16
C LEU A 46 21.19 -7.96 -32.34
N ALA A 47 21.16 -7.08 -31.33
CA ALA A 47 21.92 -5.83 -31.34
C ALA A 47 23.32 -5.95 -30.71
N HIS A 48 23.75 -7.15 -30.31
CA HIS A 48 24.99 -7.40 -29.56
C HIS A 48 25.19 -6.44 -28.37
N SER A 49 24.11 -6.12 -27.65
CA SER A 49 24.10 -5.13 -26.58
C SER A 49 24.02 -5.79 -25.21
N GLY A 50 25.15 -5.81 -24.49
CA GLY A 50 25.20 -6.28 -23.11
C GLY A 50 24.31 -5.46 -22.16
N ALA A 51 24.13 -4.17 -22.42
CA ALA A 51 23.25 -3.30 -21.63
C ALA A 51 21.77 -3.72 -21.73
N MET A 52 21.31 -4.08 -22.94
CA MET A 52 19.94 -4.57 -23.16
C MET A 52 19.73 -5.96 -22.54
N ILE A 53 20.74 -6.83 -22.59
CA ILE A 53 20.69 -8.14 -21.93
C ILE A 53 20.59 -7.97 -20.40
N SER A 54 21.37 -7.04 -19.82
CA SER A 54 21.27 -6.72 -18.39
C SER A 54 19.87 -6.22 -18.00
N ASP A 55 19.27 -5.38 -18.83
CA ASP A 55 17.90 -4.86 -18.63
C ASP A 55 16.82 -5.96 -18.79
N ALA A 56 17.07 -6.96 -19.65
CA ALA A 56 16.24 -8.15 -19.78
C ALA A 56 16.25 -9.00 -18.49
N VAL A 57 17.44 -9.21 -17.91
CA VAL A 57 17.60 -9.93 -16.63
C VAL A 57 16.95 -9.16 -15.49
N HIS A 58 17.13 -7.84 -15.45
CA HIS A 58 16.47 -6.99 -14.46
C HIS A 58 14.94 -7.10 -14.54
N SER A 59 14.38 -7.03 -15.76
CA SER A 59 12.94 -7.22 -15.99
C SER A 59 12.43 -8.61 -15.57
N ALA A 60 13.28 -9.64 -15.63
CA ALA A 60 12.96 -10.96 -15.11
C ALA A 60 13.01 -11.00 -13.57
N SER A 61 13.95 -10.27 -12.94
CA SER A 61 14.00 -10.12 -11.48
C SER A 61 12.77 -9.41 -10.92
N ASP A 62 12.16 -8.49 -11.66
CA ASP A 62 10.91 -7.85 -11.24
C ASP A 62 9.75 -8.83 -11.08
N VAL A 63 9.75 -9.93 -11.83
CA VAL A 63 8.78 -11.03 -11.63
C VAL A 63 8.88 -11.58 -10.22
N LEU A 64 10.09 -11.73 -9.67
CA LEU A 64 10.29 -12.23 -8.30
C LEU A 64 9.73 -11.25 -7.27
N SER A 65 9.93 -9.94 -7.46
CA SER A 65 9.34 -8.90 -6.61
C SER A 65 7.81 -8.96 -6.62
N THR A 66 7.20 -9.09 -7.80
CA THR A 66 5.74 -9.22 -7.92
C THR A 66 5.22 -10.55 -7.35
N VAL A 67 5.97 -11.65 -7.44
CA VAL A 67 5.62 -12.91 -6.75
C VAL A 67 5.65 -12.73 -5.24
N ALA A 68 6.63 -12.01 -4.69
CA ALA A 68 6.69 -11.71 -3.26
C ALA A 68 5.47 -10.90 -2.80
N VAL A 69 4.99 -9.94 -3.62
CA VAL A 69 3.73 -9.21 -3.38
C VAL A 69 2.55 -10.17 -3.30
N MET A 70 2.41 -11.06 -4.30
CA MET A 70 1.30 -12.03 -4.32
C MET A 70 1.31 -12.95 -3.10
N ILE A 71 2.48 -13.44 -2.68
CA ILE A 71 2.63 -14.25 -1.48
C ILE A 71 2.21 -13.44 -0.25
N GLY A 72 2.71 -12.20 -0.12
CA GLY A 72 2.38 -11.30 1.00
C GLY A 72 0.89 -11.03 1.13
N VAL A 73 0.23 -10.67 0.03
CA VAL A 73 -1.23 -10.41 0.00
C VAL A 73 -2.03 -11.68 0.24
N ASN A 74 -1.62 -12.81 -0.33
CA ASN A 74 -2.31 -14.09 -0.13
C ASN A 74 -2.20 -14.59 1.32
N ILE A 75 -1.04 -14.41 1.97
CA ILE A 75 -0.87 -14.72 3.39
C ILE A 75 -1.73 -13.76 4.22
N ALA A 76 -1.74 -12.47 3.91
CA ALA A 76 -2.55 -11.48 4.62
C ALA A 76 -4.05 -11.77 4.55
N GLY A 77 -4.51 -12.33 3.42
CA GLY A 77 -5.88 -12.78 3.21
C GLY A 77 -6.27 -14.07 3.94
N LYS A 78 -5.34 -14.73 4.65
CA LYS A 78 -5.67 -15.93 5.43
C LYS A 78 -6.57 -15.57 6.62
N LYS A 79 -7.53 -16.46 6.89
CA LYS A 79 -8.44 -16.33 8.04
C LYS A 79 -7.67 -16.41 9.36
N SER A 80 -8.31 -15.93 10.43
CA SER A 80 -7.85 -16.14 11.79
C SER A 80 -7.69 -17.63 12.10
N ASP A 81 -6.62 -17.96 12.81
CA ASP A 81 -6.35 -19.28 13.35
C ASP A 81 -6.14 -19.20 14.88
N LYS A 82 -5.75 -20.30 15.51
CA LYS A 82 -5.54 -20.34 16.96
C LYS A 82 -4.34 -19.51 17.43
N GLU A 83 -3.32 -19.37 16.59
CA GLU A 83 -2.12 -18.60 16.90
C GLU A 83 -2.31 -17.10 16.58
N HIS A 84 -3.21 -16.80 15.62
CA HIS A 84 -3.53 -15.45 15.14
C HIS A 84 -5.06 -15.20 15.19
N PRO A 85 -5.65 -14.92 16.38
CA PRO A 85 -7.09 -14.71 16.54
C PRO A 85 -7.66 -13.53 15.73
N TYR A 86 -6.85 -12.49 15.50
CA TYR A 86 -7.21 -11.30 14.74
C TYR A 86 -6.97 -11.43 13.23
N GLY A 87 -6.39 -12.54 12.78
CA GLY A 87 -6.05 -12.80 11.38
C GLY A 87 -4.63 -12.39 11.01
N HIS A 88 -4.34 -12.48 9.71
CA HIS A 88 -2.99 -12.30 9.16
C HIS A 88 -2.80 -10.96 8.44
N ASP A 89 -3.74 -10.01 8.53
CA ASP A 89 -3.72 -8.80 7.68
C ASP A 89 -2.41 -7.99 7.79
N ARG A 90 -1.73 -8.03 8.94
CA ARG A 90 -0.41 -7.38 9.15
C ARG A 90 0.72 -7.93 8.27
N MET A 91 0.58 -9.15 7.74
CA MET A 91 1.56 -9.73 6.82
C MET A 91 1.70 -8.91 5.53
N GLU A 92 0.67 -8.16 5.16
CA GLU A 92 0.74 -7.21 4.07
C GLU A 92 1.69 -6.05 4.38
N CYS A 93 1.68 -5.52 5.61
CA CYS A 93 2.62 -4.48 6.04
C CYS A 93 4.05 -4.99 5.99
N VAL A 94 4.29 -6.24 6.42
CA VAL A 94 5.61 -6.88 6.35
C VAL A 94 6.08 -6.98 4.89
N ALA A 95 5.22 -7.42 3.98
CA ALA A 95 5.54 -7.48 2.55
C ALA A 95 5.87 -6.08 1.99
N ALA A 96 5.06 -5.07 2.33
CA ALA A 96 5.29 -3.69 1.91
C ALA A 96 6.63 -3.12 2.43
N ILE A 97 6.99 -3.43 3.68
CA ILE A 97 8.28 -3.03 4.27
C ILE A 97 9.44 -3.67 3.50
N ILE A 98 9.40 -4.98 3.25
CA ILE A 98 10.45 -5.69 2.50
C ILE A 98 10.61 -5.08 1.10
N LEU A 99 9.50 -4.85 0.39
CA LEU A 99 9.50 -4.28 -0.95
C LEU A 99 10.00 -2.82 -0.96
N SER A 100 9.63 -2.02 0.05
CA SER A 100 10.14 -0.66 0.19
C SER A 100 11.66 -0.62 0.44
N ALA A 101 12.18 -1.59 1.19
CA ALA A 101 13.62 -1.73 1.40
C ALA A 101 14.35 -2.12 0.11
N MET A 102 13.77 -3.04 -0.69
CA MET A 102 14.28 -3.37 -2.02
C MET A 102 14.27 -2.16 -2.96
N LEU A 103 13.18 -1.39 -2.96
CA LEU A 103 13.04 -0.17 -3.74
C LEU A 103 14.09 0.89 -3.34
N MET A 104 14.31 1.07 -2.02
CA MET A 104 15.35 1.95 -1.50
C MET A 104 16.75 1.49 -1.94
N ALA A 105 17.03 0.19 -1.86
CA ALA A 105 18.29 -0.38 -2.32
C ALA A 105 18.53 -0.10 -3.80
N THR A 106 17.51 -0.26 -4.66
CA THR A 106 17.57 0.09 -6.08
C THR A 106 17.90 1.57 -6.28
N GLY A 107 17.24 2.46 -5.54
CA GLY A 107 17.55 3.90 -5.57
C GLY A 107 19.00 4.20 -5.19
N ILE A 108 19.51 3.61 -4.10
CA ILE A 108 20.90 3.78 -3.65
C ILE A 108 21.89 3.26 -4.69
N VAL A 109 21.65 2.08 -5.28
CA VAL A 109 22.52 1.51 -6.32
C VAL A 109 22.61 2.45 -7.53
N ILE A 110 21.49 3.02 -7.97
CA ILE A 110 21.45 4.00 -9.06
C ILE A 110 22.19 5.28 -8.67
N GLY A 111 21.95 5.80 -7.46
CA GLY A 111 22.59 7.02 -6.96
C GLY A 111 24.11 6.89 -6.82
N VAL A 112 24.58 5.79 -6.23
CA VAL A 112 26.02 5.49 -6.09
C VAL A 112 26.67 5.31 -7.47
N SER A 113 26.00 4.63 -8.41
CA SER A 113 26.46 4.51 -9.79
C SER A 113 26.59 5.87 -10.46
N GLY A 114 25.59 6.75 -10.28
CA GLY A 114 25.60 8.13 -10.78
C GLY A 114 26.75 8.96 -10.20
N ALA A 115 26.97 8.90 -8.89
CA ALA A 115 28.04 9.62 -8.18
C ALA A 115 29.44 9.14 -8.60
N LYS A 116 29.63 7.82 -8.72
CA LYS A 116 30.90 7.26 -9.22
C LYS A 116 31.24 7.77 -10.62
N LYS A 117 30.27 7.88 -11.51
CA LYS A 117 30.46 8.45 -12.86
C LYS A 117 30.88 9.92 -12.82
N ILE A 118 30.40 10.72 -11.86
CA ILE A 118 30.86 12.11 -11.66
C ILE A 118 32.32 12.14 -11.21
N MET A 119 32.67 11.32 -10.22
CA MET A 119 34.01 11.32 -9.62
C MET A 119 35.08 10.76 -10.55
N ALA A 120 34.74 9.78 -11.38
CA ALA A 120 35.70 9.11 -12.26
C ALA A 120 36.08 9.94 -13.48
N GLY A 121 35.32 10.98 -13.88
CA GLY A 121 35.60 11.83 -15.04
C GLY A 121 35.56 11.13 -16.41
N ASN A 122 35.57 9.80 -16.44
CA ASN A 122 35.56 8.97 -17.63
C ASN A 122 34.14 8.51 -17.95
N VAL A 123 33.62 9.00 -19.07
CA VAL A 123 32.50 8.36 -19.77
C VAL A 123 33.10 7.44 -20.82
N GLU A 124 33.65 6.32 -20.36
CA GLU A 124 34.08 5.27 -21.27
C GLU A 124 32.86 4.64 -21.92
N GLY A 125 32.74 4.85 -23.23
CA GLY A 125 32.08 3.93 -24.15
C GLY A 125 30.66 3.53 -23.78
N ALA A 126 29.75 4.49 -23.64
CA ALA A 126 28.34 4.18 -23.83
C ALA A 126 28.17 3.75 -25.29
N VAL A 127 28.28 2.44 -25.55
CA VAL A 127 28.04 1.83 -26.86
C VAL A 127 26.71 2.37 -27.33
N VAL A 128 26.75 3.19 -28.38
CA VAL A 128 25.60 3.81 -29.01
C VAL A 128 24.62 2.68 -29.32
N PRO A 129 23.48 2.56 -28.61
CA PRO A 129 22.55 1.50 -28.90
C PRO A 129 22.09 1.69 -30.34
N GLY A 130 22.14 0.63 -31.15
CA GLY A 130 21.60 0.67 -32.51
C GLY A 130 20.12 1.09 -32.48
N LEU A 131 19.60 1.59 -33.60
CA LEU A 131 18.23 2.12 -33.69
C LEU A 131 17.19 1.14 -33.11
N PHE A 132 17.38 -0.17 -33.33
CA PHE A 132 16.54 -1.23 -32.76
C PHE A 132 16.55 -1.29 -31.22
N ALA A 133 17.71 -1.13 -30.58
CA ALA A 133 17.81 -1.12 -29.12
C ALA A 133 17.17 0.15 -28.52
N LEU A 134 17.23 1.28 -29.22
CA LEU A 134 16.55 2.50 -28.81
C LEU A 134 15.02 2.36 -28.86
N VAL A 135 14.48 1.81 -29.96
CA VAL A 135 13.04 1.52 -30.07
C VAL A 135 12.59 0.54 -28.97
N ALA A 136 13.37 -0.52 -28.73
CA ALA A 136 13.08 -1.49 -27.67
C ALA A 136 13.07 -0.85 -26.27
N ALA A 137 14.00 0.07 -25.99
CA ALA A 137 14.04 0.82 -24.74
C ALA A 137 12.81 1.73 -24.55
N VAL A 138 12.41 2.48 -25.60
CA VAL A 138 11.23 3.35 -25.56
C VAL A 138 9.95 2.54 -25.31
N LEU A 139 9.77 1.42 -26.03
CA LEU A 139 8.62 0.52 -25.83
C LEU A 139 8.59 -0.04 -24.40
N SER A 140 9.76 -0.38 -23.85
CA SER A 140 9.88 -0.90 -22.48
C SER A 140 9.51 0.15 -21.44
N ILE A 141 9.95 1.40 -21.61
CA ILE A 141 9.58 2.53 -20.74
C ILE A 141 8.07 2.75 -20.77
N ALA A 142 7.48 2.77 -21.97
CA ALA A 142 6.03 2.95 -22.13
C ALA A 142 5.23 1.82 -21.44
N ALA A 143 5.68 0.58 -21.58
CA ALA A 143 5.06 -0.57 -20.93
C ALA A 143 5.16 -0.49 -19.40
N LYS A 144 6.34 -0.15 -18.85
CA LYS A 144 6.55 0.01 -17.40
C LYS A 144 5.73 1.17 -16.81
N GLU A 145 5.63 2.30 -17.51
CA GLU A 145 4.79 3.43 -17.08
C GLU A 145 3.30 3.05 -17.12
N TRP A 146 2.84 2.32 -18.14
CA TRP A 146 1.48 1.78 -18.16
C TRP A 146 1.22 0.85 -16.97
N MET A 147 2.16 -0.06 -16.68
CA MET A 147 2.08 -0.97 -15.53
C MET A 147 1.99 -0.19 -14.21
N TYR A 148 2.75 0.90 -14.06
CA TYR A 148 2.63 1.75 -12.87
C TYR A 148 1.20 2.27 -12.68
N TRP A 149 0.60 2.86 -13.71
CA TRP A 149 -0.75 3.42 -13.60
C TRP A 149 -1.80 2.34 -13.33
N TYR A 150 -1.67 1.20 -14.00
CA TYR A 150 -2.53 0.04 -13.81
C TYR A 150 -2.45 -0.50 -12.37
N THR A 151 -1.25 -0.77 -11.88
CA THR A 151 -1.02 -1.33 -10.53
C THR A 151 -1.35 -0.31 -9.45
N ARG A 152 -1.03 0.98 -9.64
CA ARG A 152 -1.36 2.04 -8.68
C ARG A 152 -2.87 2.25 -8.53
N ALA A 153 -3.62 2.20 -9.64
CA ALA A 153 -5.07 2.31 -9.59
C ALA A 153 -5.68 1.17 -8.75
N ALA A 154 -5.18 -0.05 -8.94
CA ALA A 154 -5.59 -1.20 -8.13
C ALA A 154 -5.19 -1.04 -6.66
N ALA A 155 -3.93 -0.68 -6.38
CA ALA A 155 -3.41 -0.49 -5.02
C ALA A 155 -4.25 0.50 -4.22
N LYS A 156 -4.60 1.64 -4.82
CA LYS A 156 -5.48 2.65 -4.19
C LYS A 156 -6.89 2.12 -3.96
N LYS A 157 -7.45 1.39 -4.92
CA LYS A 157 -8.81 0.84 -4.83
C LYS A 157 -8.98 -0.17 -3.69
N ILE A 158 -7.93 -0.95 -3.40
CA ILE A 158 -7.96 -1.99 -2.36
C ILE A 158 -7.21 -1.59 -1.08
N HIS A 159 -6.69 -0.36 -1.00
CA HIS A 159 -5.87 0.17 0.10
C HIS A 159 -4.63 -0.69 0.44
N SER A 160 -4.04 -1.33 -0.58
CA SER A 160 -2.90 -2.24 -0.40
C SER A 160 -1.56 -1.53 -0.47
N GLY A 161 -0.79 -1.62 0.62
CA GLY A 161 0.59 -1.12 0.69
C GLY A 161 1.56 -1.95 -0.16
N ALA A 162 1.38 -3.28 -0.17
CA ALA A 162 2.25 -4.18 -0.93
C ALA A 162 2.10 -3.98 -2.45
N VAL A 163 0.87 -3.85 -2.95
CA VAL A 163 0.61 -3.58 -4.38
C VAL A 163 1.06 -2.15 -4.76
N MET A 164 0.98 -1.18 -3.83
CA MET A 164 1.53 0.17 -4.05
C MET A 164 3.06 0.14 -4.18
N ALA A 165 3.74 -0.67 -3.37
CA ALA A 165 5.19 -0.85 -3.46
C ALA A 165 5.60 -1.43 -4.82
N ASP A 166 4.87 -2.44 -5.31
CA ASP A 166 5.07 -3.06 -6.64
C ASP A 166 4.90 -2.02 -7.76
N ALA A 167 3.86 -1.19 -7.69
CA ALA A 167 3.66 -0.09 -8.65
C ALA A 167 4.89 0.84 -8.68
N TRP A 168 5.37 1.29 -7.53
CA TRP A 168 6.56 2.14 -7.46
C TRP A 168 7.82 1.45 -7.97
N HIS A 169 7.94 0.13 -7.85
CA HIS A 169 9.02 -0.64 -8.45
C HIS A 169 9.00 -0.52 -9.98
N HIS A 170 7.84 -0.71 -10.62
CA HIS A 170 7.70 -0.51 -12.07
C HIS A 170 8.05 0.92 -12.50
N ARG A 171 7.65 1.93 -11.72
CA ARG A 171 7.97 3.33 -12.03
C ARG A 171 9.44 3.64 -11.82
N SER A 172 10.08 3.04 -10.82
CA SER A 172 11.53 3.14 -10.61
C SER A 172 12.30 2.64 -11.83
N ASP A 173 11.89 1.51 -12.42
CA ASP A 173 12.51 0.98 -13.63
C ASP A 173 12.28 1.88 -14.86
N ALA A 174 11.08 2.44 -14.99
CA ALA A 174 10.78 3.40 -16.06
C ALA A 174 11.65 4.65 -15.93
N LEU A 175 11.75 5.22 -14.72
CA LEU A 175 12.56 6.40 -14.44
C LEU A 175 14.06 6.13 -14.67
N SER A 176 14.57 5.00 -14.20
CA SER A 176 15.98 4.62 -14.40
C SER A 176 16.32 4.44 -15.89
N SER A 177 15.42 3.83 -16.66
CA SER A 177 15.56 3.67 -18.11
C SER A 177 15.52 5.00 -18.86
N VAL A 178 14.63 5.92 -18.46
CA VAL A 178 14.60 7.29 -19.00
C VAL A 178 15.88 8.05 -18.66
N GLY A 179 16.36 7.95 -17.41
CA GLY A 179 17.62 8.56 -16.98
C GLY A 179 18.81 8.10 -17.81
N ALA A 180 18.93 6.79 -18.02
CA ALA A 180 19.97 6.22 -18.87
C ALA A 180 19.88 6.71 -20.32
N MET A 181 18.67 6.84 -20.88
CA MET A 181 18.46 7.37 -22.23
C MET A 181 18.88 8.84 -22.35
N ILE A 182 18.51 9.68 -21.37
CA ILE A 182 18.93 11.08 -21.29
C ILE A 182 20.47 11.15 -21.16
N GLY A 183 21.07 10.29 -20.36
CA GLY A 183 22.51 10.20 -20.19
C GLY A 183 23.25 9.88 -21.49
N ILE A 184 22.79 8.86 -22.22
CA ILE A 184 23.34 8.48 -23.53
C ILE A 184 23.18 9.62 -24.55
N ALA A 185 22.00 10.27 -24.59
CA ALA A 185 21.76 11.40 -25.49
C ALA A 185 22.67 12.60 -25.16
N GLY A 186 22.80 12.93 -23.86
CA GLY A 186 23.67 14.01 -23.37
C GLY A 186 25.14 13.77 -23.68
N ALA A 187 25.62 12.52 -23.52
CA ALA A 187 26.98 12.13 -23.89
C ALA A 187 27.25 12.35 -25.39
N ARG A 188 26.29 12.07 -26.28
CA ARG A 188 26.43 12.34 -27.72
C ARG A 188 26.48 13.82 -28.07
N LEU A 189 25.82 14.67 -27.27
CA LEU A 189 25.81 16.13 -27.44
C LEU A 189 27.01 16.82 -26.75
N GLY A 190 27.98 16.05 -26.25
CA GLY A 190 29.17 16.59 -25.59
C GLY A 190 28.96 17.04 -24.15
N CYS A 191 27.85 16.63 -23.52
CA CYS A 191 27.51 16.92 -22.12
C CYS A 191 27.37 15.62 -21.31
N PRO A 192 28.48 14.92 -20.97
CA PRO A 192 28.43 13.62 -20.32
C PRO A 192 27.91 13.68 -18.87
N VAL A 193 27.94 14.87 -18.27
CA VAL A 193 27.45 15.15 -16.90
C VAL A 193 25.93 14.93 -16.77
N LEU A 194 25.18 14.97 -17.88
CA LEU A 194 23.72 14.76 -17.90
C LEU A 194 23.31 13.38 -17.36
N ASP A 195 24.09 12.32 -17.63
CA ASP A 195 23.80 10.96 -17.16
C ASP A 195 23.84 10.88 -15.62
N SER A 196 24.89 11.46 -15.05
CA SER A 196 25.10 11.51 -13.62
C SER A 196 24.07 12.39 -12.89
N VAL A 197 23.75 13.56 -13.45
CA VAL A 197 22.73 14.45 -12.87
C VAL A 197 21.36 13.76 -12.90
N ALA A 198 20.98 13.15 -14.02
CA ALA A 198 19.72 12.42 -14.13
C ALA A 198 19.65 11.28 -13.10
N SER A 199 20.73 10.51 -12.94
CA SER A 199 20.81 9.40 -11.98
C SER A 199 20.63 9.87 -10.53
N VAL A 200 21.23 11.01 -10.14
CA VAL A 200 21.07 11.59 -8.79
C VAL A 200 19.64 12.07 -8.57
N VAL A 201 19.04 12.76 -9.55
CA VAL A 201 17.64 13.21 -9.47
C VAL A 201 16.69 12.02 -9.32
N ILE A 202 16.87 10.97 -10.13
CA ILE A 202 16.06 9.74 -10.07
C ILE A 202 16.24 9.03 -8.73
N CYS A 203 17.47 8.95 -8.20
CA CYS A 203 17.73 8.40 -6.87
C CYS A 203 16.90 9.11 -5.78
N ILE A 204 16.79 10.44 -5.83
CA ILE A 204 15.99 11.22 -4.86
C ILE A 204 14.49 10.87 -4.99
N PHE A 205 13.98 10.77 -6.22
CA PHE A 205 12.57 10.39 -6.44
C PHE A 205 12.26 8.97 -5.97
N ILE A 206 13.11 8.00 -6.29
CA ILE A 206 12.95 6.61 -5.86
C ILE A 206 13.08 6.50 -4.34
N GLY A 207 14.08 7.17 -3.75
CA GLY A 207 14.28 7.20 -2.31
C GLY A 207 13.08 7.79 -1.57
N LYS A 208 12.53 8.92 -2.06
CA LYS A 208 11.30 9.49 -1.51
C LYS A 208 10.12 8.51 -1.58
N ALA A 209 9.91 7.87 -2.74
CA ALA A 209 8.85 6.88 -2.90
C ALA A 209 9.00 5.70 -1.94
N ALA A 210 10.23 5.19 -1.78
CA ALA A 210 10.52 4.11 -0.84
C ALA A 210 10.26 4.52 0.62
N VAL A 211 10.65 5.72 1.04
CA VAL A 211 10.34 6.25 2.38
C VAL A 211 8.83 6.41 2.57
N ASP A 212 8.11 6.93 1.57
CA ASP A 212 6.67 7.13 1.66
C ASP A 212 5.92 5.78 1.83
N VAL A 213 6.31 4.75 1.07
CA VAL A 213 5.76 3.38 1.20
C VAL A 213 6.14 2.75 2.54
N PHE A 214 7.42 2.87 2.95
CA PHE A 214 7.89 2.34 4.23
C PHE A 214 7.13 2.97 5.40
N ARG A 215 6.96 4.30 5.39
CA ARG A 215 6.25 5.04 6.43
C ARG A 215 4.78 4.63 6.51
N ASP A 216 4.10 4.51 5.37
CA ASP A 216 2.71 4.00 5.33
C ASP A 216 2.60 2.58 5.91
N ALA A 217 3.53 1.68 5.56
CA ALA A 217 3.53 0.31 6.06
C ALA A 217 3.86 0.23 7.57
N MET A 218 4.81 1.04 8.05
CA MET A 218 5.14 1.14 9.46
C MET A 218 4.00 1.74 10.27
N ASP A 219 3.38 2.82 9.79
CA ASP A 219 2.22 3.45 10.41
C ASP A 219 1.08 2.43 10.61
N LYS A 220 0.81 1.59 9.60
CA LYS A 220 -0.18 0.49 9.69
C LYS A 220 0.28 -0.68 10.56
N MET A 221 1.58 -0.83 10.80
CA MET A 221 2.13 -1.89 11.66
C MET A 221 2.04 -1.51 13.14
N VAL A 222 2.19 -0.23 13.46
CA VAL A 222 2.14 0.30 14.83
C VAL A 222 0.76 0.83 15.23
N ASP A 223 -0.29 0.39 14.54
CA ASP A 223 -1.69 0.72 14.85
C ASP A 223 -2.01 2.22 14.80
N LYS A 224 -1.47 2.96 13.82
CA LYS A 224 -1.82 4.38 13.62
C LYS A 224 -3.33 4.57 13.43
N ALA A 225 -3.85 5.65 14.01
CA ALA A 225 -5.24 6.06 13.85
C ALA A 225 -5.59 6.41 12.39
N CYS A 226 -6.88 6.31 12.08
CA CYS A 226 -7.43 6.85 10.84
C CYS A 226 -7.31 8.39 10.81
N ASP A 227 -7.48 8.97 9.62
CA ASP A 227 -7.54 10.42 9.46
C ASP A 227 -8.73 11.03 10.22
N ASP A 228 -8.56 12.28 10.66
CA ASP A 228 -9.53 12.99 11.50
C ASP A 228 -10.90 13.12 10.82
N GLU A 229 -10.94 13.25 9.49
CA GLU A 229 -12.19 13.32 8.72
C GLU A 229 -12.98 12.01 8.83
N THR A 230 -12.30 10.86 8.67
CA THR A 230 -12.90 9.54 8.84
C THR A 230 -13.38 9.31 10.27
N VAL A 231 -12.56 9.69 11.27
CA VAL A 231 -12.95 9.58 12.70
C VAL A 231 -14.17 10.45 12.99
N GLN A 232 -14.24 11.67 12.44
CA GLN A 232 -15.37 12.56 12.63
C GLN A 232 -16.66 11.99 12.02
N LYS A 233 -16.60 11.43 10.80
CA LYS A 233 -17.73 10.74 10.18
C LYS A 233 -18.19 9.53 11.00
N MET A 234 -17.27 8.79 11.62
CA MET A 234 -17.60 7.68 12.53
C MET A 234 -18.33 8.17 13.78
N LYS A 235 -17.89 9.28 14.38
CA LYS A 235 -18.58 9.92 15.52
C LYS A 235 -20.00 10.33 15.15
N GLU A 236 -20.19 10.96 13.99
CA GLU A 236 -21.51 11.36 13.49
C GLU A 236 -22.43 10.16 13.29
N ALA A 237 -21.93 9.08 12.68
CA ALA A 237 -22.69 7.85 12.48
C ALA A 237 -23.08 7.15 13.79
N ALA A 238 -22.23 7.23 14.82
CA ALA A 238 -22.52 6.69 16.15
C ALA A 238 -23.54 7.58 16.90
N MET A 239 -23.39 8.91 16.87
CA MET A 239 -24.33 9.86 17.49
C MET A 239 -25.73 9.82 16.87
N ALA A 240 -25.85 9.43 15.61
CA ALA A 240 -27.14 9.26 14.93
C ALA A 240 -27.96 8.07 15.49
N VAL A 241 -27.35 7.17 16.26
CA VAL A 241 -28.06 6.02 16.85
C VAL A 241 -28.89 6.46 18.05
N ILE A 242 -30.19 6.15 17.99
CA ILE A 242 -31.12 6.43 19.08
C ILE A 242 -30.67 5.70 20.35
N GLY A 243 -30.47 6.46 21.42
CA GLY A 243 -30.04 5.94 22.73
C GLY A 243 -28.64 6.41 23.14
N VAL A 244 -27.80 6.76 22.17
CA VAL A 244 -26.50 7.39 22.41
C VAL A 244 -26.72 8.84 22.87
N LYS A 245 -26.15 9.21 24.02
CA LYS A 245 -26.23 10.56 24.57
C LYS A 245 -24.96 11.36 24.32
N GLN A 246 -23.82 10.68 24.38
CA GLN A 246 -22.51 11.25 24.19
C GLN A 246 -21.55 10.15 23.72
N ILE A 247 -20.47 10.56 23.05
CA ILE A 247 -19.30 9.72 22.79
C ILE A 247 -18.20 10.22 23.72
N ASP A 248 -17.71 9.34 24.58
CA ASP A 248 -16.68 9.66 25.56
C ASP A 248 -15.29 9.54 24.96
N ASP A 249 -15.05 8.46 24.22
CA ASP A 249 -13.79 8.22 23.51
C ASP A 249 -14.04 7.44 22.20
N ILE A 250 -13.18 7.65 21.21
CA ILE A 250 -13.11 6.82 20.01
C ILE A 250 -11.66 6.63 19.61
N ARG A 251 -11.24 5.37 19.56
CA ARG A 251 -9.90 4.98 19.13
C ARG A 251 -10.04 4.15 17.88
N THR A 252 -9.29 4.54 16.85
CA THR A 252 -9.19 3.78 15.61
C THR A 252 -7.76 3.30 15.46
N ARG A 253 -7.60 2.12 14.86
CA ARG A 253 -6.30 1.59 14.48
C ARG A 253 -6.38 0.95 13.10
N MET A 254 -5.46 1.35 12.24
CA MET A 254 -5.25 0.70 10.96
C MET A 254 -4.51 -0.63 11.18
N PHE A 255 -4.98 -1.68 10.52
CA PHE A 255 -4.48 -3.04 10.63
C PHE A 255 -4.35 -3.61 9.20
N GLY A 256 -3.24 -3.29 8.54
CA GLY A 256 -3.07 -3.52 7.10
C GLY A 256 -4.04 -2.65 6.28
N ALA A 257 -4.81 -3.28 5.38
CA ALA A 257 -5.88 -2.63 4.62
C ALA A 257 -7.23 -2.53 5.37
N LYS A 258 -7.28 -2.90 6.66
CA LYS A 258 -8.50 -2.92 7.49
C LYS A 258 -8.39 -1.96 8.66
N VAL A 259 -9.53 -1.62 9.27
CA VAL A 259 -9.62 -0.75 10.45
C VAL A 259 -10.32 -1.47 11.59
N TYR A 260 -9.80 -1.31 12.81
CA TYR A 260 -10.52 -1.64 14.04
C TYR A 260 -10.90 -0.36 14.75
N VAL A 261 -12.10 -0.35 15.33
CA VAL A 261 -12.66 0.80 16.03
C VAL A 261 -13.04 0.37 17.44
N ASP A 262 -12.57 1.09 18.43
CA ASP A 262 -12.97 0.95 19.83
C ASP A 262 -13.68 2.26 20.20
N ILE A 263 -14.97 2.21 20.54
CA ILE A 263 -15.77 3.41 20.85
C ILE A 263 -16.41 3.27 22.23
N GLU A 264 -16.37 4.35 23.00
CA GLU A 264 -17.04 4.47 24.29
C GLU A 264 -18.21 5.45 24.15
N ILE A 265 -19.41 4.98 24.46
CA ILE A 265 -20.65 5.76 24.37
C ILE A 265 -21.30 5.90 25.73
N ALA A 266 -21.92 7.05 26.00
CA ALA A 266 -22.75 7.25 27.18
C ALA A 266 -24.23 7.01 26.85
N ALA A 267 -24.91 6.23 27.69
CA ALA A 267 -26.35 5.97 27.62
C ALA A 267 -27.02 6.27 28.97
N LYS A 268 -28.36 6.25 29.04
CA LYS A 268 -29.08 6.47 30.30
C LYS A 268 -28.70 5.41 31.34
N GLY A 269 -28.36 5.82 32.56
CA GLY A 269 -27.85 4.93 33.61
C GLY A 269 -28.88 3.94 34.19
N ASN A 270 -30.17 4.18 34.00
CA ASN A 270 -31.25 3.32 34.51
C ASN A 270 -31.77 2.29 33.50
N LEU A 271 -31.07 2.10 32.37
CA LEU A 271 -31.42 1.08 31.39
C LEU A 271 -31.07 -0.32 31.90
N VAL A 272 -31.87 -1.31 31.54
CA VAL A 272 -31.51 -2.71 31.77
C VAL A 272 -30.37 -3.12 30.81
N LEU A 273 -29.56 -4.09 31.22
CA LEU A 273 -28.39 -4.54 30.45
C LEU A 273 -28.71 -4.96 29.01
N VAL A 274 -29.90 -5.53 28.78
CA VAL A 274 -30.33 -5.92 27.43
C VAL A 274 -30.55 -4.70 26.54
N GLU A 275 -31.17 -3.64 27.07
CA GLU A 275 -31.42 -2.40 26.31
C GLU A 275 -30.12 -1.65 26.01
N SER A 276 -29.20 -1.59 26.97
CA SER A 276 -27.88 -0.98 26.73
C SER A 276 -27.05 -1.78 25.72
N HIS A 277 -27.12 -3.11 25.77
CA HIS A 277 -26.51 -3.99 24.77
C HIS A 277 -27.10 -3.75 23.36
N GLU A 278 -28.42 -3.59 23.23
CA GLU A 278 -29.05 -3.28 21.94
C GLU A 278 -28.59 -1.94 21.36
N ILE A 279 -28.38 -0.92 22.19
CA ILE A 279 -27.82 0.36 21.75
C ILE A 279 -26.39 0.16 21.24
N ALA A 280 -25.57 -0.57 21.99
CA ALA A 280 -24.19 -0.89 21.59
C ALA A 280 -24.16 -1.67 20.27
N GLU A 281 -25.02 -2.67 20.11
CA GLU A 281 -25.12 -3.47 18.88
C GLU A 281 -25.56 -2.60 17.69
N LYS A 282 -26.49 -1.66 17.87
CA LYS A 282 -26.89 -0.72 16.82
C LYS A 282 -25.75 0.19 16.39
N VAL A 283 -24.94 0.69 17.33
CA VAL A 283 -23.73 1.47 17.02
C VAL A 283 -22.70 0.63 16.27
N HIS A 284 -22.40 -0.57 16.78
CA HIS A 284 -21.51 -1.53 16.13
C HIS A 284 -21.91 -1.78 14.66
N LEU A 285 -23.18 -2.11 14.43
CA LEU A 285 -23.71 -2.38 13.08
C LEU A 285 -23.71 -1.12 12.20
N SER A 286 -24.02 0.05 12.75
CA SER A 286 -23.98 1.33 12.03
C SER A 286 -22.59 1.61 11.47
N ILE A 287 -21.56 1.44 12.31
CA ILE A 287 -20.16 1.67 11.93
C ILE A 287 -19.70 0.63 10.90
N GLU A 288 -19.90 -0.67 11.15
CA GLU A 288 -19.46 -1.70 10.20
C GLU A 288 -20.15 -1.60 8.83
N LYS A 289 -21.39 -1.13 8.79
CA LYS A 289 -22.15 -0.97 7.55
C LYS A 289 -21.76 0.28 6.76
N ASN A 290 -21.56 1.40 7.45
CA ASN A 290 -21.23 2.68 6.81
C ASN A 290 -19.76 2.77 6.40
N PHE A 291 -18.88 2.01 7.05
CA PHE A 291 -17.43 2.01 6.80
C PHE A 291 -16.94 0.61 6.40
N PRO A 292 -16.97 0.28 5.09
CA PRO A 292 -16.67 -1.07 4.58
C PRO A 292 -15.27 -1.62 4.85
N ASP A 293 -14.35 -0.77 5.31
CA ASP A 293 -12.97 -1.15 5.65
C ASP A 293 -12.81 -1.45 7.14
N VAL A 294 -13.83 -1.14 7.97
CA VAL A 294 -13.90 -1.53 9.38
C VAL A 294 -14.13 -3.04 9.47
N LYS A 295 -13.13 -3.74 10.01
CA LYS A 295 -13.19 -5.19 10.25
C LYS A 295 -13.99 -5.51 11.51
N HIS A 296 -13.83 -4.70 12.55
CA HIS A 296 -14.60 -4.85 13.78
C HIS A 296 -14.73 -3.51 14.53
N CYS A 297 -15.89 -3.29 15.14
CA CYS A 297 -16.12 -2.19 16.08
C CYS A 297 -16.47 -2.73 17.48
N MET A 298 -15.65 -2.46 18.49
CA MET A 298 -16.00 -2.74 19.88
C MET A 298 -16.68 -1.51 20.48
N VAL A 299 -17.80 -1.72 21.19
CA VAL A 299 -18.57 -0.63 21.81
C VAL A 299 -18.64 -0.85 23.31
N HIS A 300 -18.05 0.06 24.09
CA HIS A 300 -18.23 0.15 25.54
C HIS A 300 -19.39 1.11 25.84
N VAL A 301 -20.30 0.73 26.73
CA VAL A 301 -21.39 1.61 27.19
C VAL A 301 -21.15 2.08 28.61
N ASN A 302 -20.97 3.38 28.77
CA ASN A 302 -20.89 4.07 30.04
C ASN A 302 -22.27 4.61 30.44
N PRO A 303 -22.59 4.67 31.75
CA PRO A 303 -23.72 5.44 32.21
C PRO A 303 -23.43 6.94 32.03
N LEU A 304 -24.41 7.70 31.57
CA LEU A 304 -24.32 9.15 31.49
C LEU A 304 -24.07 9.71 32.91
N PRO A 305 -23.00 10.51 33.13
CA PRO A 305 -22.75 11.10 34.43
C PRO A 305 -23.94 11.95 34.86
N GLU A 306 -24.48 11.70 36.05
CA GLU A 306 -25.44 12.60 36.65
C GLU A 306 -24.75 13.93 36.99
N PRO A 307 -25.42 15.08 36.78
CA PRO A 307 -24.87 16.37 37.18
C PRO A 307 -24.54 16.35 38.68
N GLU A 308 -23.37 16.88 39.04
CA GLU A 308 -22.72 16.84 40.36
C GLU A 308 -23.63 17.29 41.54
N ASN A 309 -24.72 17.99 41.24
CA ASN A 309 -25.71 18.50 42.20
C ASN A 309 -26.70 17.45 42.75
N GLN A 310 -26.59 16.17 42.38
CA GLN A 310 -27.44 15.07 42.89
C GLN A 310 -26.68 14.02 43.72
N ARG A 311 -25.33 14.10 43.77
CA ARG A 311 -24.52 13.18 44.59
C ARG A 311 -24.49 13.53 46.08
N ALA A 312 -24.78 14.79 46.44
CA ALA A 312 -24.78 15.24 47.83
C ALA A 312 -25.98 14.72 48.66
N ASP A 313 -27.05 14.26 48.00
CA ASP A 313 -28.28 13.80 48.67
C ASP A 313 -28.35 12.26 48.78
N GLN A 314 -27.31 11.54 48.35
CA GLN A 314 -27.23 10.07 48.38
C GLN A 314 -26.11 9.53 49.31
N GLU A 315 -25.59 10.34 50.23
CA GLU A 315 -24.83 9.79 51.36
C GLU A 315 -25.80 9.05 52.28
N CYS A 316 -25.74 7.71 52.24
CA CYS A 316 -26.52 6.83 53.12
C CYS A 316 -26.36 7.22 54.60
N PRO A 317 -27.45 7.24 55.40
CA PRO A 317 -27.37 7.21 56.85
C PRO A 317 -26.83 5.87 57.39
#